data_AF-S9UL88-F1
#
_entry.id   AF-S9UL88-F1
#
_cell.length_a   1.000
_cell.length_b   1.000
_cell.length_c   1.000
_cell.angle_alpha   90.00
_cell.angle_beta   90.00
_cell.angle_gamma   90.00
#
_symmetry.space_group_name_H-M   'P 1'
#
loop_
_entity.id
_entity.type
_entity.pdbx_description
1 polymer ?
#
loop_
_entity_poly.entity_id
_entity_poly.type
_entity_poly.pdbx_seq_one_letter_code
_entity_poly.pdbx_strand_id
1 'polypeptide(L)'
;MSGRKMSLNTEALYNSAQPVEITAEELHEKVSQPHVTVVDVRTAEEYARSHVPNSRNEPFQEVNYQALVETLQTQITTEPHAAIVFVSAQSPDVDDLAAREFITAFNKAFNRPPPAASVRVLLGGFSHYKATYPN
;
A
#
# COMPACT_ATOMS: atom_id res chain seq x y z
N MET A 1 17.25 23.20 -37.55
CA MET A 1 16.83 21.77 -37.59
C MET A 1 17.77 21.05 -36.63
N SER A 2 17.38 20.32 -35.59
CA SER A 2 16.13 19.66 -35.27
C SER A 2 16.06 19.58 -33.73
N GLY A 3 15.04 20.20 -33.13
CA GLY A 3 14.75 19.98 -31.72
C GLY A 3 14.28 18.54 -31.56
N ARG A 4 15.05 17.71 -30.86
CA ARG A 4 14.60 16.38 -30.47
C ARG A 4 13.41 16.59 -29.54
N LYS A 5 12.22 16.22 -30.01
CA LYS A 5 11.02 16.07 -29.18
C LYS A 5 11.37 15.10 -28.04
N MET A 6 11.61 15.63 -26.84
CA MET A 6 11.53 14.84 -25.62
C MET A 6 10.09 14.32 -25.54
N SER A 7 9.92 13.02 -25.73
CA SER A 7 8.63 12.35 -25.65
C SER A 7 8.08 12.47 -24.24
N LEU A 8 6.81 12.81 -24.13
CA LEU A 8 6.08 13.20 -22.91
C LEU A 8 6.09 12.25 -21.69
N ASN A 9 6.85 11.15 -21.64
CA ASN A 9 6.58 10.08 -20.67
C ASN A 9 7.74 9.63 -19.75
N THR A 10 8.95 10.17 -19.81
CA THR A 10 10.05 9.66 -18.93
C THR A 10 10.11 10.37 -17.57
N GLU A 11 9.90 11.69 -17.51
CA GLU A 11 9.94 12.43 -16.25
C GLU A 11 8.72 12.17 -15.36
N ALA A 12 7.54 11.95 -15.96
CA ALA A 12 6.32 11.59 -15.23
C ALA A 12 6.40 10.19 -14.60
N LEU A 13 7.14 9.26 -15.20
CA LEU A 13 7.41 7.94 -14.63
C LEU A 13 8.38 8.03 -13.45
N TYR A 14 9.42 8.86 -13.55
CA TYR A 14 10.41 9.04 -12.48
C TYR A 14 9.89 9.86 -11.27
N ASN A 15 8.86 10.70 -11.44
CA ASN A 15 8.20 11.45 -10.36
C ASN A 15 6.90 10.81 -9.87
N SER A 16 6.60 9.56 -10.24
CA SER A 16 5.43 8.86 -9.73
C SER A 16 5.60 8.50 -8.24
N ALA A 17 4.57 8.74 -7.43
CA ALA A 17 4.59 8.34 -6.03
C ALA A 17 4.89 6.84 -5.91
N GLN A 18 5.79 6.50 -4.99
CA GLN A 18 6.20 5.12 -4.73
C GLN A 18 5.70 4.71 -3.34
N PRO A 19 5.36 3.42 -3.14
CA PRO A 19 5.17 2.93 -1.79
C PRO A 19 6.46 3.12 -0.99
N VAL A 20 6.32 3.46 0.29
CA VAL A 20 7.44 3.51 1.23
C VAL A 20 7.38 2.30 2.16
N GLU A 21 8.53 1.88 2.67
CA GLU A 21 8.58 0.75 3.60
C GLU A 21 8.10 1.18 5.00
N ILE A 22 7.51 0.22 5.73
CA ILE A 22 7.26 0.29 7.17
C ILE A 22 7.81 -0.98 7.82
N THR A 23 8.50 -0.86 8.95
CA THR A 23 9.04 -2.04 9.65
C THR A 23 7.95 -2.76 10.44
N ALA A 24 8.23 -4.00 10.86
CA ALA A 24 7.31 -4.74 11.71
C ALA A 24 7.04 -4.02 13.04
N GLU A 25 8.07 -3.41 13.62
CA GLU A 25 8.00 -2.66 14.88
C GLU A 25 7.14 -1.40 14.71
N GLU A 26 7.42 -0.59 13.69
CA GLU A 26 6.65 0.63 13.43
C GLU A 26 5.18 0.29 13.14
N LEU A 27 4.92 -0.77 12.37
CA LEU A 27 3.55 -1.21 12.13
C LEU A 27 2.88 -1.68 13.42
N HIS A 28 3.56 -2.48 14.26
CA HIS A 28 2.98 -3.00 15.49
C HIS A 28 2.59 -1.88 16.47
N GLU A 29 3.37 -0.82 16.58
CA GLU A 29 3.04 0.36 17.40
C GLU A 29 1.84 1.14 16.87
N LYS A 30 1.60 1.09 15.55
CA LYS A 30 0.58 1.91 14.87
C LYS A 30 -0.68 1.16 14.50
N VAL A 31 -0.68 -0.17 14.50
CA VAL A 31 -1.77 -1.01 13.97
C VAL A 31 -3.10 -0.85 14.72
N SER A 32 -3.05 -0.34 15.96
CA SER A 32 -4.24 -0.01 16.75
C SER A 32 -4.73 1.42 16.55
N GLN A 33 -3.98 2.26 15.83
CA GLN A 33 -4.33 3.66 15.59
C GLN A 33 -5.41 3.74 14.50
N PRO A 34 -6.44 4.59 14.68
CA PRO A 34 -7.61 4.61 13.80
C PRO A 34 -7.31 5.08 12.37
N HIS A 35 -6.14 5.68 12.15
CA HIS A 35 -5.71 6.21 10.86
C HIS A 35 -4.70 5.31 10.14
N VAL A 36 -4.42 4.11 10.66
CA VAL A 36 -3.63 3.10 9.95
C VAL A 36 -4.53 1.96 9.50
N THR A 37 -4.57 1.74 8.19
CA THR A 37 -5.32 0.65 7.56
C THR A 37 -4.34 -0.34 6.97
N VAL A 38 -4.40 -1.59 7.43
CA VAL A 38 -3.59 -2.68 6.87
C VAL A 38 -4.42 -3.46 5.86
N VAL A 39 -3.94 -3.52 4.62
CA VAL A 39 -4.55 -4.25 3.50
C VAL A 39 -3.69 -5.49 3.22
N ASP A 40 -4.15 -6.65 3.66
CA ASP A 40 -3.48 -7.91 3.46
C ASP A 40 -3.92 -8.54 2.14
N VAL A 41 -3.00 -8.59 1.17
CA VAL A 41 -3.26 -9.05 -0.21
C VAL A 41 -2.99 -10.53 -0.43
N ARG A 42 -2.71 -11.28 0.65
CA ARG A 42 -2.61 -12.74 0.61
C ARG A 42 -3.96 -13.39 0.35
N THR A 43 -3.95 -14.69 0.09
CA THR A 43 -5.18 -15.48 -0.04
C THR A 43 -6.00 -15.45 1.25
N ALA A 44 -7.31 -15.65 1.13
CA ALA A 44 -8.22 -15.72 2.28
C ALA A 44 -7.82 -16.86 3.24
N GLU A 45 -7.33 -17.99 2.71
CA GLU A 45 -6.87 -19.12 3.51
C GLU A 45 -5.64 -18.79 4.34
N GLU A 46 -4.67 -18.07 3.77
CA GLU A 46 -3.46 -17.63 4.49
C GLU A 46 -3.81 -16.61 5.58
N TYR A 47 -4.70 -15.68 5.27
CA TYR A 47 -5.19 -14.67 6.20
C TYR A 47 -5.95 -15.30 7.37
N ALA A 48 -6.85 -16.25 7.09
CA ALA A 48 -7.65 -16.93 8.11
C ALA A 48 -6.80 -17.74 9.10
N ARG A 49 -5.65 -18.26 8.66
CA ARG A 49 -4.71 -18.97 9.55
C ARG A 49 -4.06 -18.02 10.56
N SER A 50 -3.66 -16.84 10.11
CA SER A 50 -3.05 -15.80 10.94
C SER A 50 -2.86 -14.53 10.10
N HIS A 51 -3.06 -13.37 10.71
CA HIS A 51 -2.95 -12.07 10.06
C HIS A 51 -2.51 -10.99 11.06
N VAL A 52 -2.11 -9.84 10.53
CA VAL A 52 -1.82 -8.64 11.34
C VAL A 52 -3.12 -8.19 12.02
N PRO A 53 -3.14 -7.88 13.33
CA PRO A 53 -4.35 -7.39 14.00
C PRO A 53 -4.98 -6.20 13.29
N ASN A 54 -6.31 -6.07 13.32
CA ASN A 54 -7.07 -4.97 12.68
C ASN A 54 -6.85 -4.80 11.16
N SER A 55 -6.19 -5.75 10.49
CA SER A 55 -6.07 -5.74 9.03
C SER A 55 -7.38 -6.15 8.37
N ARG A 56 -7.51 -5.83 7.07
CA ARG A 56 -8.54 -6.37 6.19
C ARG A 56 -7.88 -7.22 5.11
N ASN A 57 -8.51 -8.33 4.74
CA ASN A 57 -8.05 -9.14 3.62
C ASN A 57 -8.65 -8.67 2.31
N GLU A 58 -7.80 -8.41 1.33
CA GLU A 58 -8.15 -8.04 -0.05
C GLU A 58 -7.25 -8.85 -0.98
N PRO A 59 -7.55 -10.14 -1.24
CA PRO A 59 -6.68 -11.02 -2.02
C PRO A 59 -6.33 -10.40 -3.37
N PHE A 60 -5.04 -10.36 -3.71
CA PHE A 60 -4.53 -9.59 -4.86
C PHE A 60 -5.29 -9.80 -6.18
N GLN A 61 -5.69 -11.06 -6.45
CA GLN A 61 -6.39 -11.44 -7.68
C GLN A 61 -7.83 -10.92 -7.76
N GLU A 62 -8.40 -10.47 -6.65
CA GLU A 62 -9.80 -10.08 -6.49
C GLU A 62 -9.97 -8.59 -6.20
N VAL A 63 -8.86 -7.86 -5.93
CA VAL A 63 -8.91 -6.45 -5.51
C VAL A 63 -9.50 -5.56 -6.60
N ASN A 64 -10.56 -4.84 -6.24
CA ASN A 64 -11.03 -3.70 -7.01
C ASN A 64 -10.39 -2.40 -6.48
N TYR A 65 -9.27 -2.00 -7.09
CA TYR A 65 -8.52 -0.81 -6.64
C TYR A 65 -9.31 0.49 -6.72
N GLN A 66 -10.28 0.62 -7.63
CA GLN A 66 -11.11 1.83 -7.70
C GLN A 66 -12.01 1.95 -6.47
N ALA A 67 -12.72 0.86 -6.12
CA ALA A 67 -13.55 0.82 -4.91
C ALA A 67 -12.72 0.96 -3.63
N LEU A 68 -11.51 0.38 -3.61
CA LEU A 68 -10.58 0.52 -2.48
C LEU A 68 -10.15 1.97 -2.28
N VAL A 69 -9.82 2.67 -3.37
CA VAL A 69 -9.50 4.10 -3.35
C VAL A 69 -10.69 4.91 -2.85
N GLU A 70 -11.90 4.68 -3.36
CA GLU A 70 -13.12 5.37 -2.90
C GLU A 70 -13.32 5.22 -1.38
N THR A 71 -13.03 4.04 -0.85
CA THR A 71 -13.16 3.72 0.58
C THR A 71 -12.09 4.41 1.43
N LEU A 72 -10.83 4.43 0.97
CA LEU A 72 -9.68 4.82 1.81
C LEU A 72 -9.16 6.23 1.55
N GLN A 73 -9.53 6.88 0.43
CA GLN A 73 -8.99 8.19 0.05
C GLN A 73 -9.25 9.28 1.09
N THR A 74 -10.41 9.29 1.76
CA THR A 74 -10.73 10.30 2.76
C THR A 74 -9.75 10.23 3.93
N GLN A 75 -9.47 9.01 4.42
CA GLN A 75 -8.56 8.78 5.55
C GLN A 75 -7.17 9.37 5.26
N ILE A 76 -6.58 9.03 4.10
CA ILE A 76 -5.22 9.49 3.78
C ILE A 76 -5.15 10.97 3.38
N THR A 77 -6.27 11.61 3.01
CA THR A 77 -6.28 13.02 2.61
C THR A 77 -6.63 13.99 3.74
N THR A 78 -7.32 13.53 4.79
CA THR A 78 -7.69 14.39 5.93
C THR A 78 -6.75 14.27 7.11
N GLU A 79 -6.15 13.09 7.33
CA GLU A 79 -5.29 12.82 8.48
C GLU A 79 -3.80 12.86 8.09
N PRO A 80 -3.00 13.81 8.61
CA PRO A 80 -1.59 14.00 8.23
C PRO A 80 -0.67 12.80 8.49
N HIS A 81 -1.12 11.84 9.28
CA HIS A 81 -0.37 10.63 9.65
C HIS A 81 -1.07 9.34 9.24
N ALA A 82 -2.14 9.43 8.46
CA ALA A 82 -2.80 8.24 7.96
C ALA A 82 -1.91 7.44 7.01
N ALA A 83 -1.98 6.12 7.14
CA ALA A 83 -1.24 5.20 6.30
C ALA A 83 -2.12 4.03 5.86
N ILE A 84 -1.96 3.63 4.61
CA ILE A 84 -2.45 2.39 4.04
C ILE A 84 -1.24 1.50 3.85
N VAL A 85 -1.21 0.37 4.54
CA VAL A 85 -0.08 -0.56 4.53
C VAL A 85 -0.49 -1.84 3.81
N PHE A 86 0.12 -2.10 2.65
CA PHE A 86 -0.06 -3.33 1.91
C PHE A 86 0.85 -4.42 2.45
N VAL A 87 0.30 -5.63 2.62
CA VAL A 87 1.00 -6.77 3.21
C VAL A 87 0.78 -8.02 2.36
N SER A 88 1.88 -8.68 1.99
CA SER A 88 1.88 -10.02 1.41
C SER A 88 2.63 -11.00 2.32
N ALA A 89 2.85 -12.25 1.87
CA ALA A 89 3.51 -13.27 2.70
C ALA A 89 4.98 -12.92 3.01
N GLN A 90 5.70 -12.40 2.02
CA GLN A 90 7.07 -11.91 2.10
C GLN A 90 7.13 -10.60 1.33
N SER A 91 7.97 -9.64 1.71
CA SER A 91 8.04 -8.35 1.02
C SER A 91 9.49 -7.97 0.75
N PRO A 92 9.83 -7.38 -0.42
CA PRO A 92 8.91 -6.99 -1.50
C PRO A 92 8.40 -8.18 -2.33
N ASP A 93 7.09 -8.24 -2.56
CA ASP A 93 6.45 -9.23 -3.44
C ASP A 93 5.16 -8.62 -4.05
N VAL A 94 4.05 -9.36 -4.06
CA VAL A 94 2.74 -8.94 -4.58
C VAL A 94 2.20 -7.68 -3.88
N ASP A 95 2.64 -7.38 -2.66
CA ASP A 95 2.25 -6.16 -1.94
C ASP A 95 2.80 -4.86 -2.56
N ASP A 96 4.02 -4.86 -3.06
CA ASP A 96 4.60 -3.71 -3.78
C ASP A 96 3.80 -3.44 -5.07
N LEU A 97 3.46 -4.50 -5.81
CA LEU A 97 2.58 -4.37 -6.97
C LEU A 97 1.19 -3.85 -6.58
N ALA A 98 0.58 -4.40 -5.54
CA ALA A 98 -0.73 -3.95 -5.06
C ALA A 98 -0.73 -2.48 -4.63
N ALA A 99 0.32 -2.05 -3.93
CA ALA A 99 0.48 -0.66 -3.52
C ALA A 99 0.62 0.28 -4.73
N ARG A 100 1.35 -0.14 -5.78
CA ARG A 100 1.46 0.62 -7.04
C ARG A 100 0.13 0.69 -7.79
N GLU A 101 -0.63 -0.40 -7.84
CA GLU A 101 -1.96 -0.41 -8.46
C GLU A 101 -2.92 0.53 -7.72
N PHE A 102 -2.87 0.55 -6.38
CA PHE A 102 -3.61 1.54 -5.58
C PHE A 102 -3.20 2.97 -5.91
N ILE A 103 -1.90 3.26 -5.99
CA ILE A 103 -1.39 4.60 -6.36
C ILE A 103 -1.86 4.98 -7.76
N THR A 104 -1.78 4.07 -8.73
CA THR A 104 -2.26 4.29 -10.10
C THR A 104 -3.77 4.59 -10.13
N ALA A 105 -4.57 3.82 -9.40
CA ALA A 105 -6.00 4.04 -9.29
C ALA A 105 -6.32 5.39 -8.62
N PHE A 106 -5.58 5.76 -7.57
CA PHE A 106 -5.71 7.06 -6.90
C PHE A 106 -5.38 8.21 -7.85
N ASN A 107 -4.27 8.11 -8.58
CA ASN A 107 -3.86 9.11 -9.57
C ASN A 107 -4.91 9.31 -10.64
N LYS A 108 -5.50 8.22 -11.12
CA LYS A 108 -6.56 8.25 -12.13
C LYS A 108 -7.84 8.92 -11.59
N ALA A 109 -8.20 8.67 -10.34
CA ALA A 109 -9.40 9.21 -9.71
C ALA A 109 -9.27 10.71 -9.37
N PHE A 110 -8.11 11.13 -8.87
CA PHE A 110 -7.91 12.48 -8.32
C PHE A 110 -7.00 13.39 -9.15
N ASN A 111 -6.44 12.88 -10.25
CA ASN A 111 -5.46 13.58 -11.09
C ASN A 111 -4.26 14.14 -10.30
N ARG A 112 -3.84 13.42 -9.24
CA ARG A 112 -2.71 13.74 -8.36
C ARG A 112 -2.25 12.49 -7.58
N PRO A 113 -0.98 12.42 -7.13
CA PRO A 113 -0.53 11.38 -6.22
C PRO A 113 -1.27 11.37 -4.88
N PRO A 114 -1.36 10.20 -4.22
CA PRO A 114 -1.71 10.16 -2.81
C PRO A 114 -0.66 10.94 -1.99
N PRO A 115 -1.01 11.42 -0.78
CA PRO A 115 -0.08 12.15 0.07
C PRO A 115 1.22 11.38 0.32
N ALA A 116 2.32 12.10 0.45
CA ALA A 116 3.64 11.48 0.63
C ALA A 116 3.65 10.53 1.84
N ALA A 117 4.26 9.35 1.67
CA ALA A 117 4.37 8.31 2.70
C ALA A 117 3.03 7.74 3.24
N SER A 118 1.90 8.07 2.63
CA SER A 118 0.57 7.53 3.01
C SER A 118 0.31 6.12 2.49
N VAL A 119 1.02 5.67 1.44
CA VAL A 119 0.96 4.30 0.92
C VAL A 119 2.26 3.59 1.24
N ARG A 120 2.15 2.43 1.90
CA ARG A 120 3.31 1.72 2.44
C ARG A 120 3.26 0.21 2.16
N VAL A 121 4.41 -0.44 2.28
CA VAL A 121 4.57 -1.89 2.27
C VAL A 121 5.29 -2.37 3.52
N LEU A 122 4.85 -3.50 4.09
CA LEU A 122 5.45 -4.06 5.29
C LEU A 122 6.75 -4.80 4.97
N LEU A 123 7.88 -4.26 5.41
CA LEU A 123 9.21 -4.83 5.18
C LEU A 123 9.29 -6.27 5.71
N GLY A 124 9.71 -7.21 4.85
CA GLY A 124 9.76 -8.64 5.17
C GLY A 124 8.41 -9.36 5.17
N GLY A 125 7.32 -8.64 4.92
CA GLY A 125 5.96 -9.18 4.82
C GLY A 125 5.41 -9.76 6.12
N PHE A 126 4.28 -10.45 6.02
CA PHE A 126 3.62 -11.07 7.16
C PHE A 126 4.49 -12.13 7.85
N SER A 127 5.33 -12.83 7.09
CA SER A 127 6.24 -13.85 7.64
C SER A 127 7.21 -13.25 8.66
N HIS A 128 7.81 -12.10 8.35
CA HIS A 128 8.70 -11.41 9.27
C HIS A 128 7.93 -10.84 10.47
N TYR A 129 6.81 -10.17 10.23
CA TYR A 129 5.95 -9.64 11.30
C TYR A 129 5.56 -10.71 12.31
N LYS A 130 5.12 -11.89 11.84
CA LYS A 130 4.76 -13.02 12.69
C LYS A 130 5.94 -13.61 13.46
N ALA A 131 7.14 -13.60 12.88
CA ALA A 131 8.34 -14.07 13.58
C ALA A 131 8.73 -13.11 14.73
N THR A 132 8.54 -11.81 14.55
CA THR A 132 8.82 -10.79 15.57
C THR A 132 7.71 -10.70 16.62
N TYR A 133 6.45 -10.81 16.19
CA TYR A 133 5.25 -10.72 17.02
C TYR A 133 4.42 -12.00 16.86
N PRO A 134 4.87 -13.14 17.41
CA PRO A 134 4.08 -14.34 17.43
C PRO A 134 2.86 -14.12 18.33
N ASN A 135 1.66 -14.28 17.77
CA ASN A 135 0.43 -14.33 18.55
C ASN A 135 0.49 -15.40 19.65
#